data_AF-A0A0F9IVC2-F1
#
_entry.id   AF-A0A0F9IVC2-F1
#
_cell.length_a   1.000
_cell.length_b   1.000
_cell.length_c   1.000
_cell.angle_alpha   90.00
_cell.angle_beta   90.00
_cell.angle_gamma   90.00
#
_symmetry.space_group_name_H-M   'P 1'
#
loop_
_entity.id
_entity.type
_entity.pdbx_description
1 polymer ?
#
loop_
_entity_poly.entity_id
_entity_poly.type
_entity_poly.pdbx_seq_one_letter_code
_entity_poly.pdbx_strand_id
1 'polypeptide(L)' 'MINTIKIEKRTVYGKGLFYPLNHVNELKTLTGTKTLTLAHITALKNLGIEFQLHLQELEDLINKG' A
#
# COMPACT_ATOMS: atom_id res chain seq x y z
N MET A 1 -6.84 -17.84 6.05
CA MET A 1 -6.88 -16.98 4.85
C MET A 1 -6.27 -15.65 5.28
N ILE A 2 -5.03 -15.34 4.87
CA ILE A 2 -4.41 -14.05 5.22
C ILE A 2 -4.88 -13.06 4.16
N ASN A 3 -5.69 -12.08 4.56
CA ASN A 3 -6.12 -11.02 3.66
C ASN A 3 -4.95 -10.07 3.44
N THR A 4 -4.17 -10.32 2.38
CA THR A 4 -3.05 -9.46 2.01
C THR A 4 -3.54 -8.07 1.59
N ILE A 5 -2.92 -7.02 2.12
CA ILE A 5 -3.25 -5.63 1.79
C ILE A 5 -2.47 -5.23 0.53
N LYS A 6 -3.20 -4.88 -0.52
CA LYS A 6 -2.61 -4.37 -1.76
C LYS A 6 -2.24 -2.91 -1.58
N ILE A 7 -1.01 -2.54 -1.93
CA ILE A 7 -0.52 -1.17 -1.84
C ILE A 7 0.17 -0.74 -3.13
N GLU A 8 0.06 0.53 -3.45
CA GLU A 8 0.83 1.19 -4.51
C GLU A 8 1.84 2.15 -3.88
N LYS A 9 3.11 2.11 -4.32
CA LYS A 9 4.13 3.03 -3.83
C LYS A 9 4.25 4.23 -4.76
N ARG A 10 4.10 5.45 -4.22
CA ARG A 10 4.35 6.70 -4.95
C ARG A 10 5.37 7.56 -4.22
N THR A 11 6.17 8.31 -4.95
CA THR A 11 7.08 9.31 -4.39
C THR A 11 6.41 10.68 -4.47
N VAL A 12 6.20 11.31 -3.31
CA VAL A 12 5.55 12.63 -3.20
C VAL A 12 6.48 13.54 -2.43
N TYR A 13 6.92 14.64 -3.06
CA TYR A 13 7.88 15.60 -2.49
C TYR A 13 9.14 14.93 -1.90
N GLY A 14 9.70 13.93 -2.60
CA GLY A 14 10.89 13.20 -2.17
C GLY A 14 10.65 12.15 -1.07
N LYS A 15 9.41 11.95 -0.62
CA LYS A 15 9.04 10.94 0.39
C LYS A 15 8.26 9.80 -0.26
N GLY A 16 8.62 8.56 0.06
CA GLY A 16 7.86 7.38 -0.35
C GLY A 16 6.59 7.23 0.49
N LEU A 17 5.44 7.27 -0.16
CA LEU A 17 4.13 7.00 0.43
C LEU A 17 3.54 5.75 -0.21
N PHE A 18 2.83 4.97 0.60
CA PHE A 18 2.15 3.75 0.17
C PHE A 18 0.63 3.97 0.25
N TYR A 19 -0.07 3.72 -0.85
CA TYR A 19 -1.49 3.94 -1.01
C TYR A 19 -2.20 2.58 -0.97
N PRO A 20 -3.03 2.30 0.04
CA PRO A 20 -3.80 1.06 0.06
C PRO A 20 -4.83 1.03 -1.07
N LEU A 21 -4.94 -0.12 -1.74
CA LEU A 21 -5.91 -0.38 -2.81
C LEU A 21 -7.13 -1.15 -2.31
N ASN A 22 -7.02 -1.80 -1.16
CA ASN A 22 -8.10 -2.43 -0.41
C ASN A 22 -8.01 -2.04 1.08
N HIS A 23 -9.11 -2.25 1.82
CA HIS A 23 -9.22 -1.94 3.25
C HIS A 23 -8.83 -0.50 3.62
N VAL A 24 -9.09 0.45 2.70
CA VAL A 24 -8.63 1.85 2.81
C VAL A 24 -9.22 2.54 4.03
N ASN A 25 -10.50 2.30 4.33
CA ASN A 25 -11.19 2.95 5.45
C ASN A 25 -10.73 2.38 6.79
N GLU A 26 -10.51 1.08 6.86
CA GLU A 26 -10.02 0.37 8.03
C GLU A 26 -8.60 0.82 8.37
N LEU A 27 -7.71 0.85 7.37
CA LEU A 27 -6.35 1.36 7.55
C LEU A 27 -6.33 2.83 7.92
N LYS A 28 -7.16 3.67 7.30
CA LYS A 28 -7.29 5.08 7.69
C LYS A 28 -7.76 5.22 9.13
N THR A 29 -8.68 4.37 9.59
CA THR A 29 -9.16 4.38 10.98
C THR A 29 -8.05 4.00 11.95
N LEU A 30 -7.21 3.02 11.58
CA LEU A 30 -6.09 2.56 12.42
C LEU A 30 -4.90 3.54 12.44
N THR A 31 -4.56 4.14 11.31
CA THR A 31 -3.35 4.99 11.17
C THR A 31 -3.63 6.48 11.22
N GLY A 32 -4.90 6.89 11.16
CA GLY A 32 -5.32 8.29 11.05
C GLY A 32 -5.07 8.92 9.67
N THR A 33 -4.49 8.19 8.72
CA THR A 33 -4.05 8.72 7.42
C THR A 33 -4.52 7.87 6.25
N LYS A 34 -4.84 8.49 5.11
CA LYS A 34 -5.21 7.75 3.88
C LYS A 34 -4.02 7.08 3.20
N THR A 35 -2.81 7.48 3.55
CA THR A 35 -1.55 6.93 3.03
C THR A 35 -0.73 6.36 4.17
N LEU A 36 0.09 5.36 3.85
CA LEU A 36 0.99 4.72 4.79
C LEU A 36 2.42 5.21 4.54
N THR A 37 3.15 5.48 5.61
CA THR A 37 4.60 5.70 5.55
C THR A 37 5.32 4.36 5.69
N LEU A 38 6.64 4.33 5.47
CA LEU A 38 7.43 3.13 5.74
C LEU A 38 7.29 2.68 7.21
N ALA A 39 7.21 3.61 8.16
CA ALA A 39 7.01 3.30 9.57
C ALA A 39 5.67 2.58 9.81
N HIS A 40 4.59 3.02 9.16
CA HIS A 40 3.30 2.32 9.23
C HIS A 40 3.38 0.90 8.68
N ILE A 41 4.01 0.71 7.51
CA ILE A 41 4.19 -0.62 6.91
C ILE A 41 4.95 -1.54 7.86
N THR A 42 6.06 -1.09 8.43
CA THR A 42 6.86 -1.88 9.37
C THR A 42 6.07 -2.25 10.61
N ALA A 43 5.35 -1.29 11.21
CA ALA A 43 4.53 -1.55 12.40
C ALA A 43 3.42 -2.58 12.11
N LEU A 44 2.71 -2.44 10.99
CA LEU A 44 1.62 -3.35 10.61
C LEU A 44 2.17 -4.75 10.26
N LYS A 45 3.34 -4.86 9.62
CA LYS A 45 4.02 -6.15 9.40
C LYS A 45 4.37 -6.85 10.71
N ASN A 46 4.84 -6.12 11.71
CA ASN A 46 5.13 -6.67 13.05
C ASN A 46 3.86 -7.15 13.78
N LEU A 47 2.68 -6.68 13.37
CA LEU A 47 1.37 -7.17 13.82
C LEU A 47 0.83 -8.33 12.98
N GLY A 48 1.62 -8.85 12.03
CA GLY A 48 1.22 -9.98 11.17
C GLY A 48 0.41 -9.58 9.93
N ILE A 49 0.34 -8.28 9.61
CA ILE A 49 -0.34 -7.82 8.39
C ILE A 49 0.63 -7.90 7.20
N GLU A 50 0.21 -8.63 6.18
CA GLU A 50 0.98 -8.76 4.95
C GLU A 50 0.58 -7.72 3.91
N PHE A 51 1.57 -7.25 3.15
CA PHE A 51 1.39 -6.27 2.08
C PHE A 51 1.90 -6.80 0.76
N GLN A 52 1.11 -6.60 -0.30
CA GLN A 52 1.51 -6.89 -1.68
C GLN A 52 1.65 -5.58 -2.44
N LEU A 53 2.83 -5.34 -3.01
CA LEU A 53 3.05 -4.20 -3.88
C LEU A 53 2.36 -4.45 -5.23
N HIS A 54 1.43 -3.59 -5.59
CA HIS A 54 0.86 -3.56 -6.92
C HIS A 54 1.77 -2.72 -7.82
N LEU A 55 2.36 -3.37 -8.82
CA LEU A 55 3.20 -2.73 -9.83
C LEU A 55 2.31 -2.31 -11.00
N GLN A 56 1.85 -1.06 -10.98
CA GLN A 56 1.02 -0.47 -12.06
C GLN A 56 1.72 -0.55 -13.43
N GLU A 57 3.06 -0.53 -13.46
CA GLU A 57 3.87 -0.48 -14.69
C GLU A 57 3.72 -1.71 -15.62
N LEU A 58 3.37 -2.89 -15.10
CA LEU A 58 3.21 -4.09 -15.94
C LEU A 58 1.86 -4.14 -16.65
N GLU A 59 0.79 -3.63 -16.04
CA GLU A 59 -0.56 -3.66 -16.63
C GLU A 59 -0.71 -2.61 -17.74
N ASP A 60 -0.07 -1.45 -17.62
CA ASP A 60 -0.09 -0.42 -18.68
C ASP A 60 0.73 -0.83 -19.92
N LEU A 61 1.76 -1.67 -19.75
CA LEU A 61 2.55 -2.23 -20.86
C LEU A 61 1.85 -3.39 -21.57
N ILE A 62 1.10 -4.22 -20.84
CA ILE A 62 0.35 -5.35 -21.41
C ILE A 62 -0.92 -4.88 -22.14
N ASN A 63 -1.61 -3.85 -21.64
CA ASN A 63 -2.87 -3.37 -22.22
C ASN A 63 -2.70 -2.34 -23.36
N LYS A 64 -1.47 -1.96 -23.70
CA LYS A 64 -1.14 -1.09 -24.85
C LYS A 64 -0.38 -1.80 -25.97
N GLY A 65 -0.23 -3.12 -25.90
CA GLY A 65 0.41 -3.97 -26.92
C GLY A 65 -0.59 -4.65 -27.83
#